data_AF-A0A9X9KG05-F1
#
_entry.id   AF-A0A9X9KG05-F1
#
_cell.length_a   1.000
_cell.length_b   1.000
_cell.length_c   1.000
_cell.angle_alpha   90.00
_cell.angle_beta   90.00
_cell.angle_gamma   90.00
#
_symmetry.space_group_name_H-M   'P 1'
#
loop_
_entity.id
_entity.type
_entity.pdbx_description
1 polymer ?
#
loop_
_entity_poly.entity_id
_entity_poly.type
_entity_poly.pdbx_seq_one_letter_code
_entity_poly.pdbx_strand_id
1 'polypeptide(L)'
;MSRTAADKSGDPYIANEKSTLTFSRTKDFTGFTTDELAHLSAKANLAKRLVLDTANETVALFMERWETEKTNLPMHNDVVGAIDRHLTTLPIVTGKE
;
A
#
# COMPACT_ATOMS: atom_id res chain seq x y z
N MET A 1 11.06 -23.41 35.11
CA MET A 1 12.36 -22.86 34.67
C MET A 1 12.09 -21.79 33.64
N SER A 2 12.27 -20.53 34.04
CA SER A 2 12.22 -19.36 33.16
C SER A 2 13.37 -19.39 32.15
N ARG A 3 13.14 -18.89 30.94
CA ARG A 3 14.15 -18.11 30.22
C ARG A 3 13.50 -17.04 29.35
N THR A 4 13.93 -15.83 29.65
CA THR A 4 13.60 -14.50 29.16
C THR A 4 13.85 -14.28 27.66
N ALA A 5 13.01 -13.42 27.09
CA ALA A 5 13.18 -12.48 25.98
C ALA A 5 14.21 -12.79 24.88
N ALA A 6 13.70 -12.93 23.66
CA ALA A 6 14.36 -12.42 22.48
C ALA A 6 13.42 -11.37 21.84
N ASP A 7 13.73 -10.12 22.13
CA ASP A 7 13.43 -8.97 21.29
C ASP A 7 13.90 -9.25 19.85
N LYS A 8 12.95 -9.29 18.90
CA LYS A 8 13.22 -9.21 17.47
C LYS A 8 12.13 -8.35 16.85
N SER A 9 12.44 -7.09 16.64
CA SER A 9 11.75 -6.13 15.77
C SER A 9 11.75 -6.54 14.28
N GLY A 10 11.72 -7.85 13.99
CA GLY A 10 11.93 -8.45 12.69
C GLY A 10 10.71 -9.25 12.28
N ASP A 11 9.65 -8.56 11.88
CA ASP A 11 8.60 -9.18 11.07
C ASP A 11 8.78 -8.76 9.60
N PRO A 12 9.53 -9.56 8.81
CA PRO A 12 9.33 -9.63 7.38
C PRO A 12 8.02 -10.40 7.11
N TYR A 13 6.88 -9.77 7.38
CA TYR A 13 5.52 -10.08 6.90
C TYR A 13 4.52 -9.24 7.70
N ILE A 14 3.86 -8.25 7.09
CA ILE A 14 2.68 -7.64 7.71
C ILE A 14 1.49 -8.55 7.34
N ALA A 15 1.18 -9.52 8.20
CA ALA A 15 0.00 -10.38 8.06
C ALA A 15 -1.31 -9.59 8.00
N ASN A 16 -1.27 -8.35 8.46
CA ASN A 16 -2.39 -7.44 8.46
C ASN A 16 -2.46 -6.68 7.14
N GLU A 17 -3.27 -7.18 6.20
CA GLU A 17 -3.64 -6.48 4.96
C GLU A 17 -4.57 -5.27 5.21
N LYS A 18 -4.48 -4.62 6.38
CA LYS A 18 -5.27 -3.45 6.73
C LYS A 18 -4.39 -2.24 6.96
N SER A 19 -4.81 -1.13 6.37
CA SER A 19 -4.25 0.18 6.64
C SER A 19 -4.52 0.61 8.08
N THR A 20 -3.58 1.38 8.65
CA THR A 20 -3.73 1.97 9.98
C THR A 20 -4.95 2.92 10.01
N LEU A 21 -5.10 3.74 8.97
CA LEU A 21 -6.21 4.66 8.79
C LEU A 21 -7.22 4.11 7.78
N THR A 22 -8.51 4.25 8.07
CA THR A 22 -9.59 3.93 7.12
C THR A 22 -9.50 4.87 5.92
N PHE A 23 -9.54 4.33 4.70
CA PHE A 23 -9.57 5.15 3.48
C PHE A 23 -10.82 6.01 3.46
N SER A 24 -12.00 5.37 3.50
CA SER A 24 -13.26 6.09 3.70
C SER A 24 -14.30 5.22 4.41
N ARG A 25 -14.56 4.04 3.85
CA ARG A 25 -15.46 2.98 4.29
C ARG A 25 -14.70 1.75 4.77
N THR A 26 -13.51 1.48 4.24
CA THR A 26 -12.70 0.30 4.58
C THR A 26 -11.27 0.63 5.01
N LYS A 27 -10.67 -0.31 5.76
CA LYS A 27 -9.23 -0.37 6.03
C LYS A 27 -8.52 -1.43 5.19
N ASP A 28 -9.27 -2.28 4.49
CA ASP A 28 -8.67 -3.38 3.74
C ASP A 28 -7.83 -2.81 2.61
N PHE A 29 -6.61 -3.30 2.45
CA PHE A 29 -5.63 -2.78 1.49
C PHE A 29 -6.13 -2.93 0.04
N THR A 30 -6.85 -4.02 -0.24
CA THR A 30 -7.55 -4.23 -1.51
C THR A 30 -8.69 -3.23 -1.75
N GLY A 31 -9.13 -2.49 -0.74
CA GLY A 31 -10.08 -1.40 -0.86
C GLY A 31 -9.48 -0.11 -1.43
N PHE A 32 -8.18 -0.07 -1.74
CA PHE A 32 -7.56 1.09 -2.38
C PHE A 32 -7.89 1.13 -3.88
N THR A 33 -9.12 1.56 -4.18
CA THR A 33 -9.72 1.65 -5.53
C THR A 33 -10.05 3.08 -5.93
N THR A 34 -10.35 3.31 -7.21
CA THR A 34 -10.81 4.63 -7.68
C THR A 34 -12.16 5.01 -7.06
N ASP A 35 -13.07 4.06 -6.89
CA ASP A 35 -14.37 4.28 -6.23
C ASP A 35 -14.20 4.70 -4.76
N GLU A 36 -13.32 4.01 -4.01
CA GLU A 36 -13.09 4.33 -2.60
C GLU A 36 -12.45 5.71 -2.43
N LEU A 37 -11.53 6.09 -3.33
CA LEU A 37 -10.93 7.43 -3.34
C LEU A 37 -11.93 8.51 -3.77
N ALA A 38 -12.84 8.21 -4.70
CA ALA A 38 -13.95 9.10 -5.04
C ALA A 38 -14.88 9.30 -3.83
N HIS A 39 -15.18 8.24 -3.09
CA HIS A 39 -15.98 8.32 -1.86
C HIS A 39 -15.27 9.12 -0.75
N LEU A 40 -13.96 8.91 -0.57
CA LEU A 40 -13.13 9.75 0.31
C LEU A 40 -13.22 11.23 -0.07
N SER A 41 -13.11 11.55 -1.36
CA SER A 41 -13.16 12.95 -1.83
C SER A 41 -14.48 13.65 -1.46
N ALA A 42 -15.61 12.96 -1.64
CA ALA A 42 -16.93 13.47 -1.28
C ALA A 42 -17.06 13.65 0.24
N LYS A 43 -16.64 12.65 1.03
CA LYS A 43 -16.68 12.69 2.50
C LYS A 43 -15.84 13.83 3.08
N ALA A 44 -14.71 14.13 2.45
CA ALA A 44 -13.77 15.17 2.88
C ALA A 44 -14.04 16.56 2.27
N ASN A 45 -15.09 16.71 1.46
CA ASN A 45 -15.40 17.94 0.71
C ASN A 45 -14.21 18.44 -0.15
N LEU A 46 -13.51 17.51 -0.80
CA LEU A 46 -12.39 17.78 -1.69
C LEU A 46 -12.81 17.65 -3.16
N ALA A 47 -12.10 18.34 -4.05
CA ALA A 47 -12.32 18.19 -5.48
C ALA A 47 -11.95 16.77 -5.95
N LYS A 48 -12.95 15.99 -6.38
CA LYS A 48 -12.77 14.59 -6.83
C LYS A 48 -11.62 14.43 -7.84
N ARG A 49 -11.58 15.30 -8.87
CA ARG A 49 -10.55 15.24 -9.90
C ARG A 49 -9.14 15.37 -9.31
N LEU A 50 -8.95 16.31 -8.39
CA LEU A 50 -7.65 16.50 -7.74
C LEU A 50 -7.21 15.24 -6.98
N VAL A 51 -8.11 14.63 -6.21
CA VAL A 51 -7.81 13.41 -5.44
C VAL A 51 -7.42 12.25 -6.37
N LEU A 52 -8.19 12.02 -7.43
CA LEU A 52 -7.94 10.92 -8.36
C LEU A 52 -6.68 11.13 -9.19
N ASP A 53 -6.45 12.35 -9.69
CA ASP A 53 -5.25 12.66 -10.47
C ASP A 53 -3.99 12.49 -9.61
N THR A 54 -4.00 13.01 -8.38
CA THR A 54 -2.87 12.84 -7.45
C THR A 54 -2.62 11.37 -7.11
N ALA A 55 -3.66 10.58 -6.86
CA ALA A 55 -3.50 9.16 -6.57
C ALA A 55 -2.89 8.40 -7.77
N ASN A 56 -3.42 8.63 -8.97
CA ASN A 56 -2.94 7.99 -10.19
C ASN A 56 -1.49 8.39 -10.51
N GLU A 57 -1.15 9.68 -10.39
CA GLU A 57 0.22 10.16 -10.59
C GLU A 57 1.18 9.55 -9.57
N THR A 58 0.80 9.52 -8.29
CA THR A 58 1.62 8.93 -7.23
C THR A 58 1.87 7.45 -7.47
N VAL A 59 0.83 6.69 -7.84
CA VAL A 59 0.95 5.26 -8.16
C VAL A 59 1.86 5.07 -9.37
N ALA A 60 1.66 5.83 -10.45
CA ALA A 60 2.49 5.73 -11.65
C ALA A 60 3.98 5.99 -11.35
N LEU A 61 4.28 7.08 -10.62
CA LEU A 61 5.64 7.41 -10.21
C LEU A 61 6.24 6.34 -9.29
N PHE A 62 5.45 5.81 -8.35
CA PHE A 62 5.92 4.72 -7.48
C PHE A 62 6.29 3.49 -8.31
N MET A 63 5.43 3.06 -9.23
CA MET A 63 5.67 1.87 -10.06
C MET A 63 6.90 2.05 -10.96
N GLU A 64 7.07 3.23 -11.57
CA GLU A 64 8.25 3.56 -12.36
C GLU A 64 9.53 3.41 -11.52
N ARG A 65 9.58 4.05 -10.34
CA ARG A 65 10.75 4.02 -9.47
C ARG A 65 11.00 2.65 -8.86
N TRP A 66 9.94 1.94 -8.51
CA TRP A 66 10.04 0.62 -7.92
C TRP A 66 10.71 -0.36 -8.90
N GLU A 67 10.29 -0.35 -10.16
CA GLU A 67 10.86 -1.23 -11.19
C GLU A 67 12.34 -0.93 -11.47
N THR A 68 12.77 0.35 -11.42
CA THR A 68 14.16 0.71 -11.71
C THR A 68 15.09 0.61 -10.50
N GLU A 69 14.58 0.79 -9.28
CA GLU A 69 15.42 0.95 -8.08
C GLU A 69 15.33 -0.18 -7.07
N LYS A 70 14.32 -1.06 -7.10
CA LYS A 70 14.10 -2.04 -6.02
C LYS A 70 15.30 -2.94 -5.70
N THR A 71 16.19 -3.18 -6.68
CA THR A 71 17.43 -3.96 -6.51
C THR A 71 18.63 -3.14 -6.01
N ASN A 72 18.55 -1.81 -6.08
CA ASN A 72 19.61 -0.88 -5.67
C ASN A 72 19.44 -0.39 -4.23
N LEU A 73 18.26 -0.60 -3.65
CA LEU A 73 17.95 -0.19 -2.29
C LEU A 73 18.62 -1.12 -1.27
N PRO A 74 19.13 -0.60 -0.14
CA PRO A 74 19.75 -1.40 0.92
C PRO A 74 18.68 -2.13 1.75
N MET A 75 17.92 -3.02 1.10
CA MET A 75 16.83 -3.78 1.70
C MET A 75 17.04 -5.28 1.48
N HIS A 76 16.51 -6.08 2.39
CA HIS A 76 16.57 -7.54 2.27
C HIS A 76 15.56 -8.03 1.22
N ASN A 77 15.87 -9.13 0.52
CA ASN A 77 15.08 -9.63 -0.60
C ASN A 77 13.64 -10.05 -0.23
N ASP A 78 13.41 -10.43 1.03
CA ASP A 78 12.09 -10.74 1.54
C ASP A 78 11.16 -9.51 1.58
N VAL A 79 11.71 -8.33 1.89
CA VAL A 79 10.99 -7.04 1.86
C VAL A 79 10.60 -6.70 0.43
N VAL A 80 11.53 -6.82 -0.52
CA VAL A 80 11.25 -6.59 -1.95
C VAL A 80 10.14 -7.55 -2.41
N GLY A 81 10.25 -8.84 -2.10
CA GLY A 81 9.24 -9.83 -2.45
C GLY A 81 7.89 -9.62 -1.76
N ALA A 82 7.87 -9.08 -0.54
CA ALA A 82 6.63 -8.73 0.15
C ALA A 82 5.92 -7.55 -0.53
N ILE A 83 6.67 -6.51 -0.90
CA ILE A 83 6.13 -5.36 -1.63
C ILE A 83 5.60 -5.80 -3.00
N ASP A 84 6.39 -6.56 -3.78
CA ASP A 84 5.96 -7.08 -5.08
C ASP A 84 4.64 -7.85 -4.97
N ARG A 85 4.48 -8.71 -3.94
CA ARG A 85 3.21 -9.41 -3.69
C ARG A 85 2.05 -8.46 -3.39
N HIS A 86 2.25 -7.48 -2.52
CA HIS A 86 1.20 -6.49 -2.19
C HIS A 86 0.76 -5.68 -3.43
N LEU A 87 1.67 -5.34 -4.33
CA LEU A 87 1.33 -4.61 -5.56
C LEU A 87 0.39 -5.42 -6.46
N THR A 88 0.50 -6.76 -6.48
CA THR A 88 -0.41 -7.62 -7.26
C THR A 88 -1.85 -7.67 -6.73
N THR A 89 -2.08 -7.23 -5.49
CA THR A 89 -3.41 -7.23 -4.86
C THR A 89 -4.09 -5.87 -4.89
N LEU A 90 -3.41 -4.81 -5.35
CA LEU A 90 -3.95 -3.45 -5.36
C LEU A 90 -4.77 -3.18 -6.64
N PRO A 91 -6.08 -2.89 -6.53
CA PRO A 91 -6.91 -2.58 -7.69
C PRO A 91 -6.45 -1.36 -8.49
N ILE A 92 -5.99 -0.30 -7.83
CA ILE A 92 -5.50 0.91 -8.52
C ILE A 92 -4.26 0.63 -9.38
N VAL A 93 -3.52 -0.44 -9.08
CA VAL A 93 -2.34 -0.88 -9.86
C VAL A 93 -2.77 -1.87 -10.95
N THR A 94 -3.62 -2.84 -10.61
CA THR A 94 -3.98 -3.95 -11.49
C THR A 94 -5.10 -3.62 -12.49
N GLY A 95 -5.87 -2.56 -12.24
CA GLY A 95 -7.07 -2.20 -13.00
C GLY A 95 -8.24 -3.17 -12.81
N LYS A 96 -8.21 -4.05 -11.79
CA LYS A 96 -9.26 -5.01 -11.49
C LYS A 96 -9.99 -4.56 -10.22
N GLU A 97 -11.25 -4.13 -10.37
CA GLU A 97 -12.15 -3.79 -9.27
C GLU A 97 -13.11 -4.95 -8.94
#